data_AF-A0A964IF84-F1
#
_entry.id   AF-A0A964IF84-F1
#
_cell.length_a   1.000
_cell.length_b   1.000
_cell.length_c   1.000
_cell.angle_alpha   90.00
_cell.angle_beta   90.00
_cell.angle_gamma   90.00
#
_symmetry.space_group_name_H-M   'P 1'
#
loop_
_entity.id
_entity.type
_entity.pdbx_description
1 polymer ?
#
loop_
_entity_poly.entity_id
_entity_poly.type
_entity_poly.pdbx_seq_one_letter_code
_entity_poly.pdbx_strand_id
1 'polypeptide(L)'
;MSLVRRSLRQHALSSFVTIVSVGLAAGLTMSVFAINAQTYDAFTGGKVGFDAVLGARGSQLQLVLNTVFHLETSPGNIPWSLYKEISEDSRVTLAIPYAVGDNYQGYRIVGTTQEMFTKFTYREGQGFVLNP
;
A
#
# COMPACT_ATOMS: atom_id res chain seq x y z
N MET A 1 -43.38 -25.32 8.97
CA MET A 1 -42.14 -24.96 9.72
C MET A 1 -42.01 -25.62 11.10
N SER A 2 -43.09 -26.02 11.78
CA SER A 2 -43.03 -26.60 13.14
C SER A 2 -42.34 -27.98 13.24
N LEU A 3 -42.45 -28.82 12.20
CA LEU A 3 -41.81 -30.14 12.14
C LEU A 3 -40.27 -30.05 12.05
N VAL A 4 -39.76 -29.17 11.20
CA VAL A 4 -38.31 -28.92 11.01
C VAL A 4 -37.68 -28.41 12.31
N ARG A 5 -38.34 -27.48 13.00
CA ARG A 5 -37.85 -26.91 14.27
C ARG A 5 -37.81 -27.94 15.41
N ARG A 6 -38.78 -28.87 15.44
CA ARG A 6 -38.77 -29.99 16.40
C ARG A 6 -37.66 -31.00 16.11
N SER A 7 -37.44 -31.34 14.85
CA SER A 7 -36.36 -32.24 14.41
C SER A 7 -34.97 -31.66 14.70
N LEU A 8 -34.75 -30.36 14.41
CA LEU A 8 -33.52 -29.64 14.77
C LEU A 8 -33.28 -29.59 16.28
N ARG A 9 -34.33 -29.54 17.10
CA ARG A 9 -34.21 -29.53 18.56
C ARG A 9 -33.91 -30.92 19.13
N GLN A 10 -34.34 -31.97 18.45
CA GLN A 10 -34.10 -33.37 18.81
C GLN A 10 -32.67 -33.84 18.45
N HIS A 11 -32.08 -33.29 17.38
CA HIS A 11 -30.67 -33.49 16.97
C HIS A 11 -29.83 -32.21 17.10
N ALA A 12 -30.11 -31.39 18.11
CA ALA A 12 -29.54 -30.04 18.25
C ALA A 12 -28.02 -29.98 18.21
N LEU A 13 -27.34 -30.95 18.80
CA LEU A 13 -25.88 -31.00 18.82
C LEU A 13 -25.29 -31.27 17.43
N SER A 14 -25.85 -32.23 16.70
CA SER A 14 -25.41 -32.55 15.33
C SER A 14 -25.71 -31.40 14.38
N SER A 15 -26.91 -30.82 14.43
CA SER A 15 -27.27 -29.67 13.60
C SER A 15 -26.41 -28.43 13.92
N PHE A 16 -26.09 -28.20 15.20
CA PHE A 16 -25.20 -27.11 15.60
C PHE A 16 -23.79 -27.28 15.03
N VAL A 17 -23.20 -28.48 15.15
CA VAL A 17 -21.87 -28.77 14.59
C VAL A 17 -21.88 -28.57 13.07
N THR A 18 -22.90 -29.05 12.36
CA THR A 18 -23.00 -28.85 10.90
C THR A 18 -23.10 -27.36 10.52
N ILE A 19 -23.92 -26.57 11.23
CA ILE A 19 -24.06 -25.13 10.97
C ILE A 19 -22.72 -24.41 11.21
N VAL A 20 -22.03 -24.74 12.31
CA VAL A 20 -20.71 -24.16 12.62
C VAL A 20 -19.69 -24.56 11.57
N SER A 21 -19.63 -25.84 11.16
CA SER A 21 -18.70 -26.32 10.14
C SER A 21 -18.91 -25.62 8.79
N VAL A 22 -20.16 -25.50 8.34
CA VAL A 22 -20.48 -24.79 7.08
C VAL A 22 -20.17 -23.30 7.21
N GLY A 23 -20.49 -22.68 8.35
CA GLY A 23 -20.17 -21.28 8.62
C GLY A 23 -18.67 -21.00 8.62
N LEU A 24 -17.86 -21.86 9.23
CA LEU A 24 -16.40 -21.76 9.24
C LEU A 24 -15.82 -21.94 7.84
N ALA A 25 -16.31 -22.92 7.07
CA ALA A 25 -15.85 -23.14 5.70
C ALA A 25 -16.14 -21.92 4.82
N ALA A 26 -17.38 -21.43 4.81
CA ALA A 26 -17.76 -20.25 4.05
C ALA A 26 -17.03 -18.98 4.52
N GLY A 27 -16.90 -18.80 5.84
CA GLY A 27 -16.22 -17.66 6.44
C GLY A 27 -14.72 -17.62 6.13
N LEU A 28 -14.04 -18.76 6.11
CA LEU A 28 -12.63 -18.86 5.72
C LEU A 28 -12.45 -18.47 4.25
N THR A 29 -13.29 -19.03 3.36
CA THR A 29 -13.24 -18.71 1.93
C THR A 29 -13.50 -17.22 1.69
N MET A 30 -14.51 -16.64 2.32
CA MET A 30 -14.79 -15.20 2.23
C MET A 30 -13.64 -14.34 2.74
N SER A 31 -13.02 -14.73 3.87
CA SER A 31 -11.87 -14.01 4.42
C SER A 31 -10.70 -13.97 3.44
N VAL A 32 -10.40 -15.08 2.78
CA VAL A 32 -9.33 -15.15 1.77
C VAL A 32 -9.63 -14.21 0.61
N PHE A 33 -10.85 -14.22 0.07
CA PHE A 33 -11.24 -13.32 -1.01
C PHE A 33 -11.20 -11.85 -0.58
N ALA A 34 -11.67 -11.53 0.63
CA ALA A 34 -11.68 -10.18 1.16
C ALA A 34 -10.26 -9.64 1.37
N ILE A 35 -9.33 -10.46 1.89
CA ILE A 35 -7.93 -10.08 2.05
C ILE A 35 -7.27 -9.88 0.67
N ASN A 36 -7.54 -10.77 -0.29
CA ASN A 36 -6.98 -10.67 -1.63
C ASN A 36 -7.42 -9.38 -2.33
N ALA A 37 -8.72 -9.07 -2.29
CA ALA A 37 -9.28 -7.85 -2.86
C ALA A 37 -8.70 -6.59 -2.20
N GLN A 38 -8.69 -6.53 -0.86
CA GLN A 38 -8.09 -5.41 -0.13
C GLN A 38 -6.60 -5.22 -0.43
N THR A 39 -5.86 -6.32 -0.56
CA THR A 39 -4.44 -6.28 -0.90
C THR A 39 -4.26 -5.73 -2.31
N TYR A 40 -5.04 -6.23 -3.28
CA TYR A 40 -5.01 -5.74 -4.65
C TYR A 40 -5.34 -4.24 -4.74
N ASP A 41 -6.39 -3.79 -4.04
CA ASP A 41 -6.77 -2.39 -3.97
C ASP A 41 -5.72 -1.53 -3.25
N ALA A 42 -5.04 -2.05 -2.23
CA ALA A 42 -3.94 -1.32 -1.57
C ALA A 42 -2.75 -1.09 -2.52
N PHE A 43 -2.48 -2.01 -3.45
CA PHE A 43 -1.40 -1.87 -4.43
C PHE A 43 -1.80 -1.12 -5.71
N THR A 44 -3.08 -1.17 -6.12
CA THR A 44 -3.55 -0.62 -7.40
C THR A 44 -4.51 0.58 -7.27
N GLY A 45 -5.20 0.71 -6.14
CA GLY A 45 -6.31 1.64 -5.94
C GLY A 45 -5.91 3.05 -5.51
N GLY A 46 -4.62 3.30 -5.24
CA GLY A 46 -4.11 4.65 -5.10
C GLY A 46 -3.80 5.24 -6.47
N LYS A 47 -4.49 6.30 -6.89
CA LYS A 47 -3.89 7.26 -7.85
C LYS A 47 -2.67 7.86 -7.16
N VAL A 48 -1.54 7.18 -7.27
CA VAL A 48 -0.32 7.62 -6.62
C VAL A 48 0.17 8.85 -7.37
N GLY A 49 0.51 9.90 -6.62
CA GLY A 49 0.80 11.23 -7.18
C GLY A 49 2.06 11.33 -8.06
N PHE A 50 2.63 10.23 -8.51
CA PHE A 50 3.83 10.17 -9.33
C PHE A 50 3.62 9.27 -10.55
N ASP A 51 4.18 9.68 -11.69
CA ASP A 51 4.08 8.95 -12.95
C ASP A 51 5.22 7.94 -13.15
N ALA A 52 6.36 8.19 -12.51
CA ALA A 52 7.55 7.35 -12.63
C ALA A 52 8.44 7.43 -11.38
N VAL A 53 9.19 6.35 -11.12
CA VAL A 53 10.21 6.28 -10.08
C VAL A 53 11.56 6.00 -10.72
N LEU A 54 12.55 6.84 -10.44
CA LEU A 54 13.93 6.68 -10.88
C LEU A 54 14.83 6.39 -9.68
N GLY A 55 15.71 5.40 -9.80
CA GLY A 55 16.58 4.99 -8.69
C GLY A 55 17.82 4.23 -9.13
N ALA A 56 18.61 3.79 -8.16
CA ALA A 56 19.84 3.05 -8.40
C ALA A 56 19.59 1.73 -9.14
N ARG A 57 20.63 1.23 -9.85
CA ARG A 57 20.55 -0.05 -10.57
C ARG A 57 20.31 -1.19 -9.57
N GLY A 58 19.27 -1.98 -9.82
CA GLY A 58 18.85 -3.08 -8.94
C GLY A 58 17.51 -3.65 -9.38
N SER A 59 16.70 -4.09 -8.42
CA SER A 59 15.34 -4.59 -8.67
C SER A 59 14.35 -3.43 -8.78
N GLN A 60 13.66 -3.32 -9.91
CA GLN A 60 12.58 -2.34 -10.13
C GLN A 60 11.48 -2.48 -9.07
N LEU A 61 11.15 -3.72 -8.69
CA LEU A 61 10.15 -4.00 -7.67
C LEU A 61 10.60 -3.49 -6.29
N GLN A 62 11.86 -3.70 -5.91
CA GLN A 62 12.38 -3.18 -4.63
C GLN A 62 12.36 -1.65 -4.62
N LEU A 63 12.70 -1.01 -5.74
CA LEU A 63 12.66 0.44 -5.85
C LEU A 63 11.23 0.98 -5.63
N VAL A 64 10.23 0.38 -6.27
CA VAL A 64 8.82 0.77 -6.10
C VAL A 64 8.32 0.46 -4.69
N LEU A 65 8.59 -0.74 -4.15
CA LEU A 65 8.20 -1.09 -2.79
C LEU A 65 8.82 -0.15 -1.75
N ASN A 66 10.06 0.27 -1.97
CA ASN A 66 10.77 1.18 -1.08
C ASN A 66 10.26 2.63 -1.14
N THR A 67 10.08 3.15 -2.34
CA THR A 67 9.73 4.56 -2.54
C THR A 67 8.25 4.81 -2.30
N VAL A 68 7.38 3.90 -2.73
CA VAL A 68 5.93 4.05 -2.68
C VAL A 68 5.36 3.50 -1.38
N PHE A 69 5.70 2.25 -1.08
CA PHE A 69 5.10 1.51 0.03
C PHE A 69 5.96 1.56 1.30
N HIS A 70 7.13 2.19 1.26
CA HIS A 70 8.09 2.26 2.36
C HIS A 70 8.52 0.87 2.88
N LEU A 71 8.35 -0.17 2.07
CA LEU A 71 8.75 -1.54 2.33
C LEU A 71 10.19 -1.76 1.84
N GLU A 72 10.92 -2.72 2.41
CA GLU A 72 12.30 -3.04 2.01
C GLU A 72 13.34 -1.91 2.24
N THR A 73 14.61 -2.27 2.06
CA THR A 73 15.75 -1.36 2.10
C THR A 73 15.92 -0.61 0.78
N SER A 74 16.52 0.58 0.83
CA SER A 74 16.78 1.36 -0.38
C SER A 74 17.79 0.60 -1.25
N PRO A 75 17.54 0.42 -2.57
CA PRO A 75 18.49 -0.22 -3.48
C PRO A 75 19.76 0.62 -3.70
N GLY A 76 19.81 1.84 -3.17
CA GLY A 76 20.94 2.76 -3.22
C GLY A 76 20.55 4.14 -3.74
N ASN A 77 21.50 5.07 -3.68
CA ASN A 77 21.30 6.45 -4.13
C ASN A 77 21.80 6.63 -5.57
N ILE A 78 21.20 7.58 -6.29
CA ILE A 78 21.69 8.05 -7.59
C ILE A 78 22.61 9.26 -7.42
N PRO A 79 23.55 9.52 -8.35
CA PRO A 79 24.35 10.73 -8.34
C PRO A 79 23.47 11.99 -8.42
N TRP A 80 23.82 13.02 -7.65
CA TRP A 80 23.08 14.30 -7.66
C TRP A 80 23.07 14.98 -9.04
N SER A 81 24.09 14.75 -9.86
CA SER A 81 24.14 15.24 -11.24
C SER A 81 23.00 14.68 -12.10
N LEU A 82 22.66 13.40 -11.93
CA LEU A 82 21.55 12.76 -12.65
C LEU A 82 20.20 13.37 -12.24
N TYR A 83 20.01 13.63 -10.95
CA TYR A 83 18.83 14.34 -10.48
C TYR A 83 18.69 15.71 -11.15
N LYS A 84 19.77 16.49 -11.21
CA LYS A 84 19.76 17.82 -11.84
C LYS A 84 19.41 17.75 -13.33
N GLU A 85 20.04 16.83 -14.05
CA GLU A 85 19.76 16.59 -15.47
C GLU A 85 18.28 16.28 -15.73
N ILE A 86 17.68 15.41 -14.90
CA ILE A 86 16.26 15.06 -15.01
C ILE A 86 15.36 16.22 -14.61
N SER A 87 15.73 17.01 -13.60
CA SER A 87 14.94 18.16 -13.16
C SER A 87 14.94 19.32 -14.17
N GLU A 88 15.97 19.40 -15.01
CA GLU A 88 16.11 20.41 -16.06
C GLU A 88 15.50 19.96 -17.40
N ASP A 89 15.11 18.68 -17.53
CA ASP A 89 14.47 18.15 -18.73
C ASP A 89 13.05 18.74 -18.88
N SER A 90 12.81 19.40 -20.02
CA SER A 90 11.51 20.00 -20.36
C SER A 90 10.31 19.05 -20.33
N ARG A 91 10.53 17.73 -20.38
CA ARG A 91 9.48 16.70 -20.31
C ARG A 91 9.04 16.40 -18.87
N VAL A 92 9.77 16.88 -17.87
CA VAL A 92 9.54 16.59 -16.45
C VAL A 92 8.90 17.81 -15.79
N THR A 93 7.64 17.70 -15.42
CA THR A 93 6.91 18.79 -14.74
C THR A 93 7.38 19.02 -13.31
N LEU A 94 7.72 17.94 -12.60
CA LEU A 94 8.16 17.98 -11.21
C LEU A 94 9.07 16.78 -10.91
N ALA A 95 10.28 17.05 -10.41
CA ALA A 95 11.20 16.03 -9.94
C ALA A 95 11.44 16.23 -8.44
N ILE A 96 11.07 15.25 -7.62
CA ILE A 96 11.29 15.29 -6.17
C ILE A 96 12.43 14.33 -5.82
N PRO A 97 13.55 14.82 -5.24
CA PRO A 97 14.59 13.93 -4.76
C PRO A 97 14.09 13.22 -3.50
N TYR A 98 14.34 11.91 -3.43
CA TYR A 98 13.89 11.06 -2.34
C TYR A 98 15.05 10.15 -1.91
N ALA A 99 15.51 10.29 -0.67
CA ALA A 99 16.58 9.50 -0.10
C ALA A 99 16.18 8.99 1.28
N VAL A 100 16.46 7.71 1.55
CA VAL A 100 16.00 7.05 2.78
C VAL A 100 17.08 6.12 3.30
N GLY A 101 17.34 6.20 4.60
CA GLY A 101 18.40 5.41 5.25
C GLY A 101 18.03 4.93 6.64
N ASP A 102 17.70 5.88 7.52
CA ASP A 102 17.46 5.61 8.95
C ASP A 102 15.98 5.64 9.32
N ASN A 103 15.69 5.12 10.51
CA ASN A 103 14.38 5.21 11.16
C ASN A 103 14.56 5.81 12.56
N TYR A 104 13.60 6.61 13.01
CA TYR A 104 13.52 7.14 14.36
C TYR A 104 12.17 6.76 14.98
N GLN A 105 12.19 6.03 16.10
CA GLN A 105 10.97 5.64 16.83
C GLN A 105 9.92 4.92 15.95
N GLY A 106 10.37 4.13 14.97
CA GLY A 106 9.48 3.44 14.01
C GLY A 106 9.04 4.29 12.82
N TYR A 107 9.40 5.57 12.77
CA TYR A 107 9.18 6.45 11.62
C TYR A 107 10.39 6.49 10.72
N ARG A 108 10.17 6.38 9.41
CA ARG A 108 11.23 6.40 8.42
C ARG A 108 11.69 7.81 8.15
N ILE A 109 13.00 8.06 8.22
CA ILE A 109 13.59 9.36 7.92
C ILE A 109 13.79 9.46 6.41
N VAL A 110 13.06 10.39 5.80
CA VAL A 110 13.13 10.68 4.36
C VAL A 110 13.80 12.04 4.15
N GLY A 111 14.90 12.05 3.41
CA GLY A 111 15.52 13.25 2.88
C GLY A 111 14.88 13.65 1.55
N THR A 112 14.35 14.87 1.48
CA THR A 112 13.70 15.43 0.30
C THR A 112 13.79 16.97 0.28
N THR A 113 13.25 17.61 -0.75
CA THR A 113 13.17 19.08 -0.87
C THR A 113 11.80 19.60 -0.43
N GLN A 114 11.71 20.90 -0.13
CA GLN A 114 10.46 21.57 0.24
C GLN A 114 9.38 21.50 -0.85
N GLU A 115 9.78 21.23 -2.09
CA GLU A 115 8.87 21.07 -3.23
C GLU A 115 7.92 19.88 -3.07
N MET A 116 8.32 18.86 -2.30
CA MET A 116 7.47 17.73 -1.95
C MET A 116 6.23 18.15 -1.15
N PHE A 117 6.33 19.20 -0.34
CA PHE A 117 5.20 19.64 0.50
C PHE A 117 4.38 20.76 -0.14
N THR A 118 4.93 21.42 -1.16
CA THR A 118 4.33 22.63 -1.76
C THR A 118 3.75 22.37 -3.15
N LYS A 119 4.44 21.60 -4.00
CA LYS A 119 4.05 21.35 -5.40
C LYS A 119 3.49 19.95 -5.62
N PHE A 120 3.92 18.98 -4.81
CA PHE A 120 3.50 17.59 -4.97
C PHE A 120 2.16 17.32 -4.29
N THR A 121 1.31 16.56 -4.99
CA THR A 121 -0.05 16.19 -4.57
C THR A 121 -0.09 14.67 -4.42
N TYR A 122 -0.17 14.17 -3.18
CA TYR A 122 -0.02 12.73 -2.93
C TYR A 122 -1.25 11.90 -3.32
N ARG A 123 -2.43 12.53 -3.39
CA ARG A 123 -3.67 12.00 -3.95
C ARG A 123 -4.38 13.12 -4.68
N GLU A 124 -5.08 12.80 -5.77
CA GLU A 124 -5.83 13.77 -6.58
C GLU A 124 -6.66 14.74 -5.69
N GLY A 125 -6.30 16.03 -5.69
CA GLY A 125 -6.95 17.07 -4.89
C GLY A 125 -6.50 17.20 -3.43
N GLN A 126 -5.53 16.41 -2.96
CA GLN A 126 -4.99 16.44 -1.60
C GLN A 126 -3.47 16.66 -1.61
N GLY A 127 -3.05 17.87 -1.26
CA GLY A 127 -1.65 18.23 -1.00
C GLY A 127 -1.30 18.12 0.48
N PHE A 128 -0.02 18.27 0.80
CA PHE A 128 0.43 18.32 2.19
C PHE A 128 0.02 19.65 2.84
N VAL A 129 -0.52 19.58 4.06
CA VAL A 129 -0.78 20.76 4.89
C VAL A 129 0.31 20.82 5.94
N LEU A 130 1.24 21.76 5.79
CA LEU A 130 2.25 22.03 6.80
C LEU A 130 1.61 22.90 7.89
N ASN A 131 1.43 22.33 9.09
CA ASN A 131 1.18 23.13 10.28
C ASN A 131 2.55 23.52 10.86
N PRO A 132 2.91 24.82 10.87
CA PRO A 132 4.18 25.29 11.39
C PRO A 132 4.30 25.10 12.91
#